data_AF-A0A3M1T3M8-F1
#
_entry.id   AF-A0A3M1T3M8-F1
#
_cell.length_a   1.000
_cell.length_b   1.000
_cell.length_c   1.000
_cell.angle_alpha   90.00
_cell.angle_beta   90.00
_cell.angle_gamma   90.00
#
_symmetry.space_group_name_H-M   'P 1'
#
loop_
_entity.id
_entity.type
_entity.pdbx_description
1 polymer ?
#
loop_
_entity_poly.entity_id
_entity_poly.type
_entity_poly.pdbx_seq_one_letter_code
_entity_poly.pdbx_strand_id
1 'polypeptide(L)'
;MAQRLCAFLALALILGGWPARAQQPERPAPDRNSERVLTERLYEAYNKGDWGEVVDAFKELRNNFTGTLENKKLVFLNAQALFNLKKYKAASSALETLLALQDDHIGALYLLAKIYALSKKPQDLERAKDLLIQAARAGAYVLRDINSKDGQKYFKKMLKDSTFILRVMNASNEFTVSSGNLRNPFRSPLKEVEAGATEVEPVAGPNLNRQLELEQLEQRIEALFGEIERLAQDRQVEELIVKFTELRQIMNEYGQEGSELVKKKQEKWAARLAAFGEVQLSIQLQIYINEGNQHLRAMAEAIRNEDYDGALERFERIKELKEQMYNEEREVFHRNAEALFVRGKALRDTAARLKKISEFKLVVTGIVVTDPSSDDRDAAIINDRIYEEGDAIMDEETQEEIEGLTVVEISKSVVRFRYEDTEFVRQLRENP
;
A
#
# COMPACT_ATOMS: atom_id res chain seq x y z
N MET A 1 -50.35 -14.09 55.47
CA MET A 1 -51.40 -13.60 54.54
C MET A 1 -50.76 -12.76 53.43
N ALA A 2 -49.79 -13.32 52.67
CA ALA A 2 -49.06 -12.62 51.62
C ALA A 2 -48.29 -13.59 50.69
N GLN A 3 -48.96 -14.62 50.14
CA GLN A 3 -48.29 -15.59 49.24
C GLN A 3 -49.23 -16.29 48.23
N ARG A 4 -50.34 -15.66 47.84
CA ARG A 4 -51.34 -16.26 46.92
C ARG A 4 -51.77 -15.35 45.76
N LEU A 5 -50.88 -14.47 45.27
CA LEU A 5 -51.23 -13.50 44.21
C LEU A 5 -50.34 -13.54 42.95
N CYS A 6 -49.41 -14.49 42.81
CA CYS A 6 -48.54 -14.58 41.63
C CYS A 6 -48.92 -15.64 40.58
N ALA A 7 -50.04 -16.35 40.73
CA ALA A 7 -50.39 -17.46 39.82
C ALA A 7 -51.43 -17.12 38.72
N PHE A 8 -51.95 -15.89 38.66
CA PHE A 8 -53.04 -15.53 37.73
C PHE A 8 -52.65 -14.66 36.53
N LEU A 9 -51.37 -14.30 36.38
CA LEU A 9 -50.89 -13.43 35.28
C LEU A 9 -50.10 -14.18 34.18
N ALA A 10 -50.01 -15.51 34.26
CA ALA A 10 -49.28 -16.34 33.29
C ALA A 10 -50.17 -17.01 32.22
N LEU A 11 -51.50 -16.85 32.26
CA LEU A 11 -52.42 -17.55 31.35
C LEU A 11 -53.14 -16.65 30.32
N ALA A 12 -52.83 -15.35 30.25
CA ALA A 12 -53.46 -14.42 29.30
C ALA A 12 -52.62 -14.13 28.04
N LEU A 13 -51.43 -14.74 27.90
CA LEU A 13 -50.51 -14.50 26.78
C LEU A 13 -50.55 -15.57 25.67
N ILE A 14 -51.44 -16.58 25.75
CA ILE A 14 -51.47 -17.71 24.79
C ILE A 14 -52.61 -17.59 23.75
N LEU A 15 -53.54 -16.65 23.89
CA LEU A 15 -54.71 -16.54 22.98
C LEU A 15 -54.79 -15.21 22.20
N GLY A 16 -53.71 -14.43 22.17
CA GLY A 16 -53.59 -13.28 21.28
C GLY A 16 -53.24 -13.75 19.87
N GLY A 17 -54.26 -14.13 19.08
CA GLY A 17 -54.10 -14.45 17.66
C GLY A 17 -53.29 -13.35 16.97
N TRP A 18 -52.13 -13.72 16.41
CA TRP A 18 -51.35 -12.81 15.58
C TRP A 18 -52.27 -12.29 14.47
N PRO A 19 -52.49 -10.97 14.36
CA PRO A 19 -53.23 -10.44 13.24
C PRO A 19 -52.53 -10.92 11.98
N ALA A 20 -53.27 -11.60 11.10
CA ALA A 20 -52.79 -12.05 9.81
C ALA A 20 -52.01 -10.88 9.20
N ARG A 21 -50.69 -11.04 9.11
CA ARG A 21 -49.77 -10.03 8.60
C ARG A 21 -50.19 -9.79 7.17
N ALA A 22 -51.02 -8.77 6.96
CA ALA A 22 -51.48 -8.37 5.64
C ALA A 22 -50.22 -8.29 4.78
N GLN A 23 -50.14 -9.17 3.77
CA GLN A 23 -49.02 -9.20 2.84
C GLN A 23 -48.93 -7.79 2.27
N GLN A 24 -47.95 -7.03 2.76
CA GLN A 24 -47.67 -5.73 2.19
C GLN A 24 -47.39 -6.00 0.71
N PRO A 25 -48.09 -5.31 -0.21
CA PRO A 25 -47.89 -5.53 -1.63
C PRO A 25 -46.38 -5.43 -1.89
N GLU A 26 -45.82 -6.49 -2.48
CA GLU A 26 -44.40 -6.53 -2.84
C GLU A 26 -44.13 -5.27 -3.67
N ARG A 27 -43.32 -4.37 -3.12
CA ARG A 27 -42.91 -3.18 -3.86
C ARG A 27 -42.16 -3.69 -5.10
N PRO A 28 -42.53 -3.22 -6.31
CA PRO A 28 -41.83 -3.61 -7.52
C PRO A 28 -40.34 -3.37 -7.35
N ALA A 29 -39.51 -4.34 -7.75
CA ALA A 29 -38.07 -4.21 -7.66
C ALA A 29 -37.63 -2.90 -8.35
N PRO A 30 -36.82 -2.06 -7.68
CA PRO A 30 -36.42 -0.78 -8.24
C PRO A 30 -35.66 -1.00 -9.55
N ASP A 31 -36.00 -0.22 -10.57
CA ASP A 31 -35.34 -0.26 -11.88
C ASP A 31 -33.85 0.05 -11.72
N ARG A 32 -32.95 -0.83 -12.19
CA ARG A 32 -31.49 -0.62 -12.14
C ARG A 32 -31.06 0.69 -12.81
N ASN A 33 -31.81 1.17 -13.81
CA ASN A 33 -31.54 2.46 -14.44
C ASN A 33 -31.71 3.63 -13.45
N SER A 34 -32.63 3.51 -12.49
CA SER A 34 -32.86 4.56 -11.49
C SER A 34 -31.72 4.70 -10.49
N GLU A 35 -31.02 3.61 -10.15
CA GLU A 35 -29.82 3.65 -9.29
C GLU A 35 -28.70 4.45 -9.96
N ARG A 36 -28.46 4.19 -11.25
CA ARG A 36 -27.43 4.86 -12.03
C ARG A 36 -27.71 6.35 -12.16
N VAL A 37 -28.95 6.74 -12.47
CA VAL A 37 -29.35 8.15 -12.59
C VAL A 37 -29.16 8.91 -11.27
N LEU A 38 -29.56 8.32 -10.15
CA LEU A 38 -29.37 8.94 -8.84
C LEU A 38 -27.88 9.04 -8.44
N THR A 39 -27.10 8.03 -8.80
CA THR A 39 -25.65 8.03 -8.58
C THR A 39 -24.96 9.12 -9.41
N GLU A 40 -25.32 9.24 -10.69
CA GLU A 40 -24.82 10.31 -11.59
C GLU A 40 -25.21 11.69 -11.06
N ARG A 41 -26.48 11.89 -10.65
CA ARG A 41 -26.95 13.12 -10.02
C ARG A 41 -26.15 13.50 -8.77
N LEU A 42 -25.85 12.53 -7.91
CA LEU A 42 -25.01 12.74 -6.72
C LEU A 42 -23.61 13.22 -7.10
N TYR A 43 -22.97 12.61 -8.10
CA TYR A 43 -21.65 13.03 -8.58
C TYR A 43 -21.66 14.41 -9.22
N GLU A 44 -22.69 14.74 -10.01
CA GLU A 44 -22.85 16.07 -10.58
C GLU A 44 -23.01 17.16 -9.51
N ALA A 45 -23.88 16.91 -8.52
CA ALA A 45 -24.07 17.82 -7.39
C ALA A 45 -22.77 18.01 -6.59
N TYR A 46 -22.03 16.92 -6.35
CA TYR A 46 -20.75 16.97 -5.66
C TYR A 46 -19.71 17.80 -6.42
N ASN A 47 -19.62 17.63 -7.74
CA ASN A 47 -18.70 18.40 -8.59
C ASN A 47 -19.08 19.89 -8.67
N LYS A 48 -20.37 20.22 -8.59
CA LYS A 48 -20.86 21.61 -8.51
C LYS A 48 -20.66 22.24 -7.12
N GLY A 49 -20.38 21.44 -6.10
CA GLY A 49 -20.32 21.88 -4.71
C GLY A 49 -21.69 22.14 -4.09
N ASP A 50 -22.78 21.62 -4.67
CA ASP A 50 -24.11 21.66 -4.07
C ASP A 50 -24.26 20.56 -3.03
N TRP A 51 -23.76 20.83 -1.83
CA TRP A 51 -23.76 19.87 -0.72
C TRP A 51 -25.16 19.48 -0.26
N GLY A 52 -26.19 20.32 -0.51
CA GLY A 52 -27.57 20.01 -0.17
C GLY A 52 -28.10 18.89 -1.05
N GLU A 53 -27.95 19.06 -2.36
CA GLU A 53 -28.40 18.07 -3.35
C GLU A 53 -27.65 16.73 -3.21
N VAL A 54 -26.36 16.73 -2.85
CA VAL A 54 -25.61 15.48 -2.55
C VAL A 54 -26.27 14.68 -1.42
N VAL A 55 -26.68 15.34 -0.33
CA VAL A 55 -27.30 14.67 0.82
C VAL A 55 -28.69 14.16 0.46
N ASP A 56 -29.46 14.93 -0.31
CA ASP A 56 -30.81 14.52 -0.74
C ASP A 56 -30.76 13.34 -1.71
N ALA A 57 -29.88 13.38 -2.73
CA ALA A 57 -29.66 12.28 -3.66
C ALA A 57 -29.17 11.01 -2.94
N PHE A 58 -28.27 11.14 -1.97
CA PHE A 58 -27.82 10.00 -1.17
C PHE A 58 -28.95 9.41 -0.31
N LYS A 59 -29.84 10.25 0.23
CA LYS A 59 -31.00 9.79 1.00
C LYS A 59 -32.01 9.06 0.12
N GLU A 60 -32.23 9.52 -1.11
CA GLU A 60 -33.04 8.82 -2.11
C GLU A 60 -32.43 7.46 -2.47
N LEU A 61 -31.12 7.41 -2.75
CA LEU A 61 -30.39 6.15 -2.99
C LEU A 61 -30.56 5.17 -1.83
N ARG A 62 -30.32 5.62 -0.60
CA ARG A 62 -30.45 4.79 0.61
C ARG A 62 -31.85 4.23 0.82
N ASN A 63 -32.89 5.01 0.49
CA ASN A 63 -34.28 4.58 0.68
C ASN A 63 -34.74 3.57 -0.38
N ASN A 64 -34.18 3.66 -1.58
CA ASN A 64 -34.56 2.82 -2.73
C ASN A 64 -33.68 1.58 -2.88
N PHE A 65 -32.42 1.62 -2.42
CA PHE A 65 -31.42 0.57 -2.61
C PHE A 65 -30.70 0.23 -1.30
N THR A 66 -30.86 -1.01 -0.83
CA THR A 66 -30.26 -1.51 0.43
C THR A 66 -28.73 -1.58 0.37
N GLY A 67 -28.15 -1.86 -0.80
CA GLY A 67 -26.70 -1.93 -1.03
C GLY A 67 -25.98 -0.58 -1.00
N THR A 68 -26.69 0.55 -0.93
CA THR A 68 -26.07 1.89 -0.92
C THR A 68 -25.06 2.07 0.22
N LEU A 69 -25.32 1.45 1.38
CA LEU A 69 -24.44 1.54 2.55
C LEU A 69 -23.14 0.72 2.41
N GLU A 70 -23.12 -0.28 1.51
CA GLU A 70 -21.93 -1.08 1.23
C GLU A 70 -20.97 -0.32 0.30
N ASN A 71 -21.48 0.64 -0.48
CA ASN A 71 -20.66 1.48 -1.35
C ASN A 71 -19.93 2.57 -0.54
N LYS A 72 -18.74 2.22 -0.09
CA LYS A 72 -17.81 3.04 0.71
C LYS A 72 -17.63 4.46 0.17
N LYS A 73 -17.53 4.60 -1.16
CA LYS A 73 -17.33 5.89 -1.83
C LYS A 73 -18.53 6.81 -1.66
N LEU A 74 -19.75 6.30 -1.85
CA LEU A 74 -20.96 7.11 -1.70
C LEU A 74 -21.17 7.56 -0.25
N VAL A 75 -20.89 6.68 0.71
CA VAL A 75 -20.94 7.00 2.15
C VAL A 75 -19.95 8.12 2.48
N PHE A 76 -18.73 8.05 1.95
CA PHE A 76 -17.71 9.09 2.15
C PHE A 76 -18.13 10.45 1.56
N LEU A 77 -18.65 10.48 0.32
CA LEU A 77 -19.12 11.71 -0.33
C LEU A 77 -20.26 12.38 0.45
N ASN A 78 -21.21 11.59 0.95
CA ASN A 78 -22.28 12.09 1.80
C ASN A 78 -21.73 12.65 3.13
N ALA A 79 -20.77 11.97 3.77
CA ALA A 79 -20.13 12.48 4.99
C ALA A 79 -19.41 13.81 4.75
N GLN A 80 -18.75 13.96 3.61
CA GLN A 80 -18.08 15.20 3.21
C GLN A 80 -19.09 16.32 2.93
N ALA A 81 -20.21 16.04 2.27
CA ALA A 81 -21.30 17.01 2.09
C ALA A 81 -21.89 17.46 3.45
N LEU A 82 -22.13 16.51 4.36
CA LEU A 82 -22.59 16.81 5.73
C LEU A 82 -21.58 17.67 6.51
N PHE A 83 -20.28 17.43 6.34
CA PHE A 83 -19.21 18.25 6.92
C PHE A 83 -19.26 19.70 6.40
N ASN A 84 -19.37 19.89 5.07
CA ASN A 84 -19.45 21.21 4.46
C ASN A 84 -20.73 21.98 4.87
N LEU A 85 -21.85 21.26 5.09
CA LEU A 85 -23.08 21.81 5.67
C LEU A 85 -23.01 22.05 7.19
N LYS A 86 -21.84 21.85 7.81
CA LYS A 86 -21.61 22.00 9.27
C LYS A 86 -22.47 21.06 10.14
N LYS A 87 -22.99 19.96 9.56
CA LYS A 87 -23.75 18.93 10.27
C LYS A 87 -22.80 17.88 10.87
N TYR A 88 -21.87 18.34 11.73
CA TYR A 88 -20.73 17.54 12.21
C TYR A 88 -21.11 16.21 12.88
N LYS A 89 -22.20 16.17 13.66
CA LYS A 89 -22.66 14.94 14.32
C LYS A 89 -23.16 13.88 13.33
N ALA A 90 -23.83 14.32 12.26
CA ALA A 90 -24.28 13.40 11.21
C ALA A 90 -23.08 12.92 10.37
N ALA A 91 -22.14 13.83 10.07
CA ALA A 91 -20.91 13.49 9.38
C ALA A 91 -20.06 12.48 10.17
N SER A 92 -19.87 12.69 11.49
CA SER A 92 -19.09 11.76 12.32
C SER A 92 -19.71 10.37 12.37
N SER A 93 -21.03 10.28 12.54
CA SER A 93 -21.74 9.00 12.54
C SER A 93 -21.64 8.26 11.20
N ALA A 94 -21.69 8.98 10.08
CA ALA A 94 -21.49 8.38 8.75
C ALA A 94 -20.05 7.88 8.55
N LEU A 95 -19.05 8.63 9.03
CA LEU A 95 -17.63 8.25 8.96
C LEU A 95 -17.31 7.06 9.88
N GLU A 96 -17.88 7.01 11.08
CA GLU A 96 -17.73 5.87 11.98
C GLU A 96 -18.35 4.60 11.39
N THR A 97 -19.50 4.73 10.72
CA THR A 97 -20.11 3.61 9.98
C THR A 97 -19.21 3.13 8.84
N LEU A 98 -18.60 4.07 8.10
CA LEU A 98 -17.66 3.76 7.03
C LEU A 98 -16.39 3.06 7.57
N LEU A 99 -15.85 3.53 8.69
CA LEU A 99 -14.67 2.95 9.33
C LEU A 99 -14.96 1.57 9.94
N ALA A 100 -16.20 1.26 10.29
CA ALA A 100 -16.60 -0.10 10.66
C ALA A 100 -16.59 -1.08 9.48
N LEU A 101 -16.76 -0.59 8.25
CA LEU A 101 -16.68 -1.38 7.01
C LEU A 101 -15.25 -1.44 6.43
N GLN A 102 -14.46 -0.41 6.70
CA GLN A 102 -13.07 -0.29 6.27
C GLN A 102 -12.29 0.60 7.24
N ASP A 103 -11.57 -0.03 8.16
CA ASP A 103 -10.80 0.62 9.22
C ASP A 103 -9.65 1.49 8.67
N ASP A 104 -9.08 1.12 7.53
CA ASP A 104 -7.96 1.80 6.87
C ASP A 104 -8.35 2.90 5.86
N HIS A 105 -9.62 3.35 5.83
CA HIS A 105 -10.06 4.35 4.86
C HIS A 105 -9.48 5.75 5.16
N ILE A 106 -8.33 6.07 4.55
CA ILE A 106 -7.53 7.31 4.75
C ILE A 106 -8.39 8.58 4.80
N GLY A 107 -9.24 8.80 3.78
CA GLY A 107 -10.06 10.02 3.69
C GLY A 107 -11.04 10.17 4.86
N ALA A 108 -11.52 9.04 5.38
CA ALA A 108 -12.51 9.01 6.45
C ALA A 108 -11.84 9.30 7.80
N LEU A 109 -10.69 8.67 8.07
CA LEU A 109 -9.85 8.96 9.24
C LEU A 109 -9.48 10.44 9.30
N TYR A 110 -9.04 11.01 8.18
CA TYR A 110 -8.63 12.41 8.11
C TYR A 110 -9.79 13.38 8.29
N LEU A 111 -10.94 13.14 7.64
CA LEU A 111 -12.13 13.99 7.79
C LEU A 111 -12.72 13.90 9.21
N LEU A 112 -12.72 12.73 9.82
CA LEU A 112 -13.15 12.54 11.20
C LEU A 112 -12.22 13.26 12.18
N ALA A 113 -10.91 13.23 11.94
CA ALA A 113 -9.94 14.02 12.69
C ALA A 113 -10.20 15.53 12.57
N LYS A 114 -10.56 16.04 11.38
CA LYS A 114 -10.98 17.46 11.22
C LYS A 114 -12.19 17.79 12.08
N ILE A 115 -13.21 16.91 12.11
CA ILE A 115 -14.41 17.10 12.92
C ILE A 115 -14.05 17.18 14.42
N TYR A 116 -13.24 16.24 14.90
CA TYR A 116 -12.84 16.22 16.31
C TYR A 116 -11.92 17.37 16.70
N ALA A 117 -11.04 17.84 15.79
CA ALA A 117 -10.20 19.01 16.01
C ALA A 117 -11.00 20.33 16.11
N LEU A 118 -12.21 20.40 15.54
CA LEU A 118 -13.12 21.54 15.72
C LEU A 118 -13.77 21.59 17.11
N SER A 119 -13.80 20.46 17.84
CA SER A 119 -14.33 20.42 19.19
C SER A 119 -13.41 21.14 20.17
N LYS A 120 -14.01 21.81 21.17
CA LYS A 120 -13.25 22.47 22.25
C LYS A 120 -12.83 21.49 23.35
N LYS A 121 -13.30 20.24 23.32
CA LYS A 121 -13.01 19.25 24.36
C LYS A 121 -11.60 18.68 24.15
N PRO A 122 -10.76 18.59 25.21
CA PRO A 122 -9.41 18.04 25.10
C PRO A 122 -9.41 16.56 24.68
N GLN A 123 -10.43 15.79 25.10
CA GLN A 123 -10.57 14.39 24.72
C GLN A 123 -10.76 14.20 23.20
N ASP A 124 -11.52 15.09 22.55
CA ASP A 124 -11.73 15.04 21.10
C ASP A 124 -10.43 15.40 20.36
N LEU A 125 -9.62 16.31 20.91
CA LEU A 125 -8.32 16.65 20.35
C LEU A 125 -7.37 15.45 20.35
N GLU A 126 -7.31 14.69 21.45
CA GLU A 126 -6.50 13.46 21.52
C GLU A 126 -7.01 12.39 20.53
N ARG A 127 -8.34 12.21 20.43
CA ARG A 127 -8.92 11.31 19.41
C ARG A 127 -8.54 11.72 17.99
N ALA A 128 -8.53 13.01 17.69
CA ALA A 128 -8.10 13.51 16.39
C ALA A 128 -6.61 13.22 16.13
N LYS A 129 -5.73 13.29 17.15
CA LYS A 129 -4.33 12.88 17.00
C LYS A 129 -4.22 11.39 16.67
N ASP A 130 -4.93 10.52 17.40
CA ASP A 130 -4.87 9.08 17.17
C ASP A 130 -5.39 8.69 15.77
N LEU A 131 -6.46 9.34 15.28
CA LEU A 131 -6.96 9.16 13.92
C LEU A 131 -5.95 9.60 12.85
N LEU A 132 -5.24 10.71 13.07
CA LEU A 132 -4.18 11.15 12.16
C LEU A 132 -3.01 10.17 12.14
N ILE A 133 -2.64 9.59 13.30
CA ILE A 133 -1.62 8.55 13.38
C ILE A 133 -2.07 7.29 12.61
N GLN A 134 -3.33 6.88 12.75
CA GLN A 134 -3.89 5.77 11.96
C GLN A 134 -3.90 6.08 10.45
N ALA A 135 -4.27 7.31 10.07
CA ALA A 135 -4.22 7.72 8.67
C ALA A 135 -2.79 7.67 8.10
N ALA A 136 -1.78 8.06 8.90
CA ALA A 136 -0.37 7.95 8.52
C ALA A 136 0.06 6.49 8.31
N ARG A 137 -0.37 5.56 9.20
CA ARG A 137 -0.14 4.10 9.02
C ARG A 137 -0.81 3.53 7.78
N ALA A 138 -1.95 4.10 7.39
CA ALA A 138 -2.65 3.75 6.16
C ALA A 138 -2.06 4.43 4.90
N GLY A 139 -0.97 5.20 5.04
CA GLY A 139 -0.21 5.79 3.92
C GLY A 139 -0.54 7.24 3.60
N ALA A 140 -1.25 7.96 4.48
CA ALA A 140 -1.53 9.37 4.29
C ALA A 140 -0.30 10.24 4.59
N TYR A 141 -0.07 11.27 3.77
CA TYR A 141 0.98 12.29 3.99
C TYR A 141 0.54 13.32 5.03
N VAL A 142 0.26 12.86 6.25
CA VAL A 142 -0.40 13.65 7.30
C VAL A 142 0.33 14.95 7.60
N LEU A 143 1.65 14.92 7.78
CA LEU A 143 2.43 16.12 8.11
C LEU A 143 2.32 17.21 7.04
N ARG A 144 2.38 16.82 5.76
CA ARG A 144 2.17 17.73 4.63
C ARG A 144 0.77 18.32 4.66
N ASP A 145 -0.24 17.47 4.87
CA ASP A 145 -1.63 17.87 4.78
C ASP A 145 -2.06 18.75 5.96
N ILE A 146 -1.59 18.49 7.18
CA ILE A 146 -1.86 19.35 8.35
C ILE A 146 -1.07 20.65 8.32
N ASN A 147 0.10 20.69 7.65
CA ASN A 147 0.90 21.90 7.49
C ASN A 147 0.39 22.79 6.34
N SER A 148 -0.49 22.28 5.48
CA SER A 148 -1.13 23.06 4.42
C SER A 148 -1.95 24.24 4.98
N LYS A 149 -2.21 25.26 4.14
CA LYS A 149 -3.05 26.41 4.52
C LYS A 149 -4.45 26.01 5.02
N ASP A 150 -5.02 24.93 4.48
CA ASP A 150 -6.31 24.42 4.96
C ASP A 150 -6.15 23.61 6.25
N GLY A 151 -5.16 22.72 6.32
CA GLY A 151 -4.87 21.90 7.50
C GLY A 151 -4.60 22.75 8.75
N GLN A 152 -3.83 23.82 8.62
CA GLN A 152 -3.51 24.72 9.74
C GLN A 152 -4.77 25.38 10.35
N LYS A 153 -5.88 25.52 9.62
CA LYS A 153 -7.13 26.05 10.19
C LYS A 153 -7.67 25.16 11.30
N TYR A 154 -7.46 23.84 11.19
CA TYR A 154 -7.98 22.84 12.11
C TYR A 154 -6.90 22.36 13.09
N PHE A 155 -5.66 22.19 12.62
CA PHE A 155 -4.62 21.43 13.33
C PHE A 155 -3.47 22.28 13.90
N LYS A 156 -3.54 23.62 13.84
CA LYS A 156 -2.47 24.51 14.34
C LYS A 156 -2.00 24.24 15.77
N LYS A 157 -2.89 23.77 16.65
CA LYS A 157 -2.53 23.42 18.04
C LYS A 157 -1.70 22.14 18.10
N MET A 158 -1.98 21.16 17.25
CA MET A 158 -1.28 19.87 17.21
C MET A 158 0.13 19.99 16.63
N LEU A 159 0.33 20.90 15.67
CA LEU A 159 1.65 21.19 15.10
C LEU A 159 2.66 21.74 16.12
N LYS A 160 2.21 22.17 17.30
CA LYS A 160 3.10 22.61 18.39
C LYS A 160 3.54 21.46 19.30
N ASP A 161 2.90 20.30 19.19
CA ASP A 161 3.18 19.12 20.00
C ASP A 161 4.23 18.26 19.29
N SER A 162 5.48 18.36 19.74
CA SER A 162 6.60 17.60 19.18
C SER A 162 6.41 16.08 19.33
N THR A 163 5.75 15.63 20.40
CA THR A 163 5.50 14.20 20.62
C THR A 163 4.52 13.64 19.60
N PHE A 164 3.49 14.42 19.26
CA PHE A 164 2.56 14.08 18.19
C PHE A 164 3.25 14.00 16.82
N ILE A 165 4.10 14.98 16.48
CA ILE A 165 4.83 14.98 15.20
C ILE A 165 5.70 13.72 15.08
N LEU A 166 6.47 13.38 16.11
CA LEU A 166 7.29 12.17 16.14
C LEU A 166 6.44 10.88 16.00
N ARG A 167 5.28 10.81 16.68
CA ARG A 167 4.37 9.67 16.53
C ARG A 167 3.84 9.53 15.11
N VAL A 168 3.52 10.64 14.43
CA VAL A 168 3.08 10.62 13.02
C VAL A 168 4.21 10.20 12.08
N MET A 169 5.45 10.65 12.31
CA MET A 169 6.61 10.22 11.53
C MET A 169 6.85 8.71 11.67
N ASN A 170 6.85 8.20 12.91
CA ASN A 170 7.01 6.78 13.17
C ASN A 170 5.87 5.95 12.55
N ALA A 171 4.63 6.41 12.68
CA ALA A 171 3.47 5.79 12.06
C ALA A 171 3.54 5.75 10.52
N SER A 172 4.11 6.77 9.88
CA SER A 172 4.31 6.79 8.43
C SER A 172 5.36 5.76 8.00
N ASN A 173 6.34 5.47 8.86
CA ASN A 173 7.34 4.42 8.62
C ASN A 173 6.79 3.00 8.85
N GLU A 174 5.76 2.88 9.69
CA GLU A 174 5.01 1.63 9.95
C GLU A 174 3.99 1.31 8.84
N PHE A 175 4.04 1.98 7.68
CA PHE A 175 3.08 1.78 6.60
C PHE A 175 2.94 0.30 6.21
N THR A 176 1.80 -0.28 6.56
CA THR A 176 1.40 -1.62 6.16
C THR A 176 0.50 -1.51 4.94
N VAL A 177 0.98 -1.97 3.78
CA VAL A 177 0.12 -2.12 2.62
C VAL A 177 -0.86 -3.26 2.92
N SER A 178 -2.11 -2.93 3.24
CA SER A 178 -3.20 -3.91 3.21
C SER A 178 -3.26 -4.48 1.79
N SER A 179 -2.99 -5.76 1.63
CA SER A 179 -2.76 -6.46 0.35
C SER A 179 -3.94 -6.38 -0.64
N GLY A 180 -5.10 -5.85 -0.22
CA GLY A 180 -6.37 -6.02 -0.90
C GLY A 180 -6.76 -5.03 -2.00
N ASN A 181 -6.04 -3.92 -2.25
CA ASN A 181 -6.59 -2.87 -3.15
C ASN A 181 -5.58 -1.92 -3.87
N LEU A 182 -4.41 -2.41 -4.29
CA LEU A 182 -3.49 -1.58 -5.11
C LEU A 182 -3.87 -1.60 -6.61
N ARG A 183 -4.67 -0.64 -7.06
CA ARG A 183 -4.84 -0.31 -8.50
C ARG A 183 -3.85 0.80 -8.89
N ASN A 184 -2.99 0.54 -9.87
CA ASN A 184 -1.91 1.44 -10.30
C ASN A 184 -2.45 2.65 -11.12
N PRO A 185 -2.22 3.90 -10.70
CA PRO A 185 -2.67 5.10 -11.43
C PRO A 185 -1.73 5.55 -12.57
N PHE A 186 -0.59 4.89 -12.80
CA PHE A 186 0.41 5.29 -13.81
C PHE A 186 0.66 4.23 -14.90
N ARG A 187 -0.38 3.60 -15.44
CA ARG A 187 -0.24 2.91 -16.74
C ARG A 187 -0.01 3.94 -17.83
N SER A 188 1.25 4.15 -18.23
CA SER A 188 1.57 4.80 -19.50
C SER A 188 1.62 3.74 -20.61
N PRO A 189 1.16 4.05 -21.85
CA PRO A 189 1.39 3.19 -22.99
C PRO A 189 2.89 3.22 -23.32
N LEU A 190 3.53 2.04 -23.28
CA LEU A 190 4.94 1.87 -23.61
C LEU A 190 5.23 2.38 -25.03
N LYS A 191 6.23 3.25 -25.15
CA LYS A 191 6.98 3.50 -26.39
C LYS A 191 8.29 2.74 -26.24
N GLU A 192 8.51 1.74 -27.09
CA GLU A 192 9.79 1.07 -27.24
C GLU A 192 10.84 2.09 -27.71
N VAL A 193 11.95 2.20 -26.98
CA VAL A 193 13.13 2.96 -27.40
C VAL A 193 14.20 1.94 -27.74
N GLU A 194 14.62 1.96 -29.00
CA GLU A 194 15.67 1.13 -29.58
C GLU A 194 17.00 1.32 -28.83
N ALA A 195 17.62 0.20 -28.50
CA ALA A 195 18.96 0.12 -27.93
C ALA A 195 20.00 0.39 -29.03
N GLY A 196 20.75 1.48 -28.88
CA GLY A 196 21.93 1.78 -29.67
C GLY A 196 22.98 2.44 -28.79
N ALA A 197 23.75 1.64 -28.04
CA ALA A 197 24.90 2.10 -27.29
C ALA A 197 26.17 1.55 -27.94
N THR A 198 26.92 2.45 -28.55
CA THR A 198 28.21 2.21 -29.20
C THR A 198 29.29 1.94 -28.15
N GLU A 199 30.01 0.83 -28.29
CA GLU A 199 31.22 0.52 -27.53
C GLU A 199 32.30 1.57 -27.81
N VAL A 200 32.88 2.15 -26.75
CA VAL A 200 34.03 3.06 -26.82
C VAL A 200 35.24 2.34 -26.26
N GLU A 201 36.24 2.13 -27.10
CA GLU A 201 37.53 1.54 -26.72
C GLU A 201 38.37 2.48 -25.82
N PRO A 202 39.18 1.94 -24.89
CA PRO A 202 40.00 2.72 -23.98
C PRO A 202 41.26 3.26 -24.66
N VAL A 203 41.35 4.58 -24.80
CA VAL A 203 42.57 5.26 -25.28
C VAL A 203 43.54 5.47 -24.12
N ALA A 204 44.67 4.76 -24.16
CA ALA A 204 45.77 4.89 -23.22
C ALA A 204 46.65 6.09 -23.59
N GLY A 205 46.61 7.14 -22.75
CA GLY A 205 47.54 8.26 -22.74
C GLY A 205 47.46 9.02 -21.41
N PRO A 206 48.54 9.68 -20.94
CA PRO A 206 48.54 10.35 -19.64
C PRO A 206 47.72 11.64 -19.72
N ASN A 207 46.46 11.58 -19.28
CA ASN A 207 45.46 12.63 -19.40
C ASN A 207 45.68 13.78 -18.40
N LEU A 208 46.18 14.92 -18.87
CA LEU A 208 46.11 16.20 -18.14
C LEU A 208 44.66 16.58 -17.79
N ASN A 209 43.69 16.20 -18.63
CA ASN A 209 42.25 16.40 -18.39
C ASN A 209 41.75 15.68 -17.12
N ARG A 210 42.41 14.59 -16.73
CA ARG A 210 42.00 13.76 -15.59
C ARG A 210 42.32 14.40 -14.24
N GLN A 211 43.46 15.09 -14.15
CA GLN A 211 43.78 15.88 -12.94
C GLN A 211 42.79 17.02 -12.75
N LEU A 212 42.37 17.65 -13.85
CA LEU A 212 41.35 18.70 -13.85
C LEU A 212 39.97 18.20 -13.40
N GLU A 213 39.56 17.00 -13.83
CA GLU A 213 38.33 16.36 -13.36
C GLU A 213 38.37 16.04 -11.86
N LEU A 214 39.50 15.50 -11.36
CA LEU A 214 39.69 15.24 -9.94
C LEU A 214 39.64 16.53 -9.11
N GLU A 215 40.28 17.60 -9.56
CA GLU A 215 40.22 18.90 -8.88
C GLU A 215 38.80 19.48 -8.86
N GLN A 216 38.02 19.30 -9.93
CA GLN A 216 36.61 19.72 -9.97
C GLN A 216 35.75 18.91 -8.99
N LEU A 217 35.96 17.60 -8.91
CA LEU A 217 35.28 16.74 -7.93
C LEU A 217 35.63 17.14 -6.50
N GLU A 218 36.91 17.42 -6.21
CA GLU A 218 37.34 17.90 -4.89
C GLU A 218 36.68 19.23 -4.50
N GLN A 219 36.66 20.22 -5.41
CA GLN A 219 36.01 21.51 -5.16
C GLN A 219 34.52 21.33 -4.89
N ARG A 220 33.86 20.43 -5.62
CA ARG A 220 32.44 20.13 -5.45
C ARG A 220 32.17 19.43 -4.10
N ILE A 221 33.06 18.54 -3.66
CA ILE A 221 32.99 17.91 -2.34
C ILE A 221 33.13 18.96 -1.23
N GLU A 222 34.11 19.86 -1.30
CA GLU A 222 34.30 20.91 -0.30
C GLU A 222 33.11 21.89 -0.27
N ALA A 223 32.55 22.24 -1.43
CA ALA A 223 31.33 23.05 -1.50
C ALA A 223 30.14 22.36 -0.82
N LEU A 224 29.96 21.05 -1.05
CA LEU A 224 28.92 20.27 -0.39
C LEU A 224 29.12 20.19 1.12
N PHE A 225 30.36 20.06 1.62
CA PHE A 225 30.63 20.15 3.06
C PHE A 225 30.20 21.50 3.64
N GLY A 226 30.51 22.61 2.97
CA GLY A 226 30.06 23.94 3.40
C GLY A 226 28.53 24.08 3.42
N GLU A 227 27.84 23.54 2.42
CA GLU A 227 26.37 23.50 2.39
C GLU A 227 25.80 22.64 3.52
N ILE A 228 26.38 21.46 3.76
CA ILE A 228 25.97 20.55 4.83
C ILE A 228 26.18 21.19 6.22
N GLU A 229 27.32 21.83 6.46
CA GLU A 229 27.58 22.53 7.73
C GLU A 229 26.53 23.61 7.99
N ARG A 230 26.19 24.40 6.95
CA ARG A 230 25.14 25.42 7.04
C ARG A 230 23.76 24.80 7.30
N LEU A 231 23.36 23.79 6.53
CA LEU A 231 22.06 23.12 6.69
C LEU A 231 21.94 22.43 8.06
N ALA A 232 23.04 21.89 8.59
CA ALA A 232 23.10 21.31 9.93
C ALA A 232 22.91 22.36 11.03
N GLN A 233 23.53 23.54 10.88
CA GLN A 233 23.29 24.68 11.79
C GLN A 233 21.83 25.14 11.75
N ASP A 234 21.24 25.19 10.55
CA ASP A 234 19.85 25.60 10.32
C ASP A 234 18.82 24.49 10.63
N ARG A 235 19.29 23.27 10.96
CA ARG A 235 18.48 22.08 11.28
C ARG A 235 17.53 21.66 10.14
N GLN A 236 17.95 21.86 8.90
CA GLN A 236 17.20 21.49 7.69
C GLN A 236 17.46 20.02 7.30
N VAL A 237 16.76 19.09 7.97
CA VAL A 237 17.01 17.64 7.87
C VAL A 237 16.71 17.07 6.48
N GLU A 238 15.65 17.53 5.81
CA GLU A 238 15.27 17.01 4.48
C GLU A 238 16.30 17.36 3.41
N GLU A 239 16.76 18.61 3.39
CA GLU A 239 17.78 19.10 2.48
C GLU A 239 19.15 18.47 2.78
N LEU A 240 19.46 18.21 4.06
CA LEU A 240 20.66 17.47 4.45
C LEU A 240 20.71 16.08 3.84
N ILE A 241 19.59 15.34 3.84
CA ILE A 241 19.55 13.98 3.25
C ILE A 241 19.91 14.03 1.77
N VAL A 242 19.38 15.00 1.03
CA VAL A 242 19.68 15.19 -0.40
C VAL A 242 21.18 15.45 -0.58
N LYS A 243 21.75 16.38 0.19
CA LYS A 243 23.17 16.76 0.07
C LYS A 243 24.14 15.68 0.50
N PHE A 244 23.81 14.90 1.53
CA PHE A 244 24.60 13.73 1.91
C PHE A 244 24.54 12.62 0.84
N THR A 245 23.40 12.46 0.18
CA THR A 245 23.27 11.49 -0.93
C THR A 245 24.14 11.92 -2.11
N GLU A 246 24.10 13.21 -2.49
CA GLU A 246 24.99 13.79 -3.51
C GLU A 246 26.46 13.61 -3.13
N LEU A 247 26.82 13.90 -1.87
CA LEU A 247 28.19 13.74 -1.37
C LEU A 247 28.66 12.29 -1.46
N ARG A 248 27.84 11.31 -1.05
CA ARG A 248 28.17 9.88 -1.11
C ARG A 248 28.41 9.44 -2.56
N GLN A 249 27.58 9.88 -3.49
CA GLN A 249 27.74 9.55 -4.91
C GLN A 249 29.08 10.09 -5.44
N ILE A 250 29.37 11.38 -5.21
CA ILE A 250 30.60 12.00 -5.68
C ILE A 250 31.84 11.38 -5.00
N MET A 251 31.75 11.02 -3.72
CA MET A 251 32.84 10.34 -3.01
C MET A 251 33.11 8.93 -3.56
N ASN A 252 32.06 8.20 -3.97
CA ASN A 252 32.19 6.90 -4.63
C ASN A 252 32.83 7.04 -6.02
N GLU A 253 32.38 8.01 -6.83
CA GLU A 253 32.99 8.33 -8.13
C GLU A 253 34.48 8.69 -7.97
N TYR A 254 34.80 9.53 -6.99
CA TYR A 254 36.18 9.92 -6.67
C TYR A 254 37.03 8.74 -6.16
N GLY A 255 36.42 7.78 -5.46
CA GLY A 255 37.11 6.63 -4.85
C GLY A 255 37.54 5.52 -5.79
N GLN A 256 36.90 5.41 -6.96
CA GLN A 256 37.24 4.39 -7.94
C GLN A 256 38.65 4.56 -8.52
N GLU A 257 39.27 5.72 -8.36
CA GLU A 257 40.58 6.04 -8.96
C GLU A 257 41.82 5.66 -8.13
N GLY A 258 41.64 5.08 -6.93
CA GLY A 258 42.65 4.27 -6.24
C GLY A 258 44.00 4.91 -5.82
N SER A 259 44.30 6.16 -6.18
CA SER A 259 45.59 6.79 -5.83
C SER A 259 45.74 7.01 -4.32
N GLU A 260 46.97 6.94 -3.79
CA GLU A 260 47.22 7.16 -2.35
C GLU A 260 46.81 8.56 -1.89
N LEU A 261 46.90 9.57 -2.77
CA LEU A 261 46.45 10.94 -2.49
C LEU A 261 44.93 11.02 -2.35
N VAL A 262 44.19 10.31 -3.22
CA VAL A 262 42.73 10.18 -3.16
C VAL A 262 42.32 9.54 -1.84
N LYS A 263 42.97 8.44 -1.43
CA LYS A 263 42.70 7.76 -0.16
C LYS A 263 42.91 8.66 1.05
N LYS A 264 44.02 9.40 1.12
CA LYS A 264 44.27 10.36 2.21
C LYS A 264 43.20 11.46 2.30
N LYS A 265 42.74 11.96 1.15
CA LYS A 265 41.65 12.95 1.11
C LYS A 265 40.32 12.34 1.55
N GLN A 266 40.00 11.13 1.11
CA GLN A 266 38.82 10.39 1.57
C GLN A 266 38.83 10.13 3.07
N GLU A 267 39.97 9.73 3.64
CA GLU A 267 40.12 9.57 5.10
C GLU A 267 39.87 10.90 5.84
N LYS A 268 40.40 12.01 5.32
CA LYS A 268 40.16 13.35 5.89
C LYS A 268 38.68 13.74 5.83
N TRP A 269 38.01 13.49 4.71
CA TRP A 269 36.57 13.76 4.56
C TRP A 269 35.72 12.83 5.44
N ALA A 270 36.08 11.56 5.56
CA ALA A 270 35.44 10.62 6.47
C ALA A 270 35.58 11.07 7.93
N ALA A 271 36.76 11.56 8.33
CA ALA A 271 36.99 12.12 9.66
C ALA A 271 36.16 13.41 9.90
N ARG A 272 36.02 14.27 8.88
CA ARG A 272 35.16 15.46 8.95
C ARG A 272 33.69 15.09 9.07
N LEU A 273 33.23 14.05 8.35
CA LEU A 273 31.89 13.49 8.48
C LEU A 273 31.66 12.93 9.90
N ALA A 274 32.62 12.19 10.45
CA ALA A 274 32.56 11.66 11.81
C ALA A 274 32.38 12.76 12.87
N ALA A 275 32.90 13.98 12.63
CA ALA A 275 32.71 15.11 13.53
C ALA A 275 31.25 15.59 13.66
N PHE A 276 30.37 15.25 12.70
CA PHE A 276 28.94 15.51 12.81
C PHE A 276 28.23 14.55 13.77
N GLY A 277 28.90 13.49 14.24
CA GLY A 277 28.45 12.60 15.31
C GLY A 277 27.05 12.04 15.08
N GLU A 278 26.11 12.41 15.94
CA GLU A 278 24.74 11.88 15.91
C GLU A 278 23.95 12.28 14.65
N VAL A 279 24.24 13.46 14.09
CA VAL A 279 23.55 13.97 12.89
C VAL A 279 23.90 13.08 11.69
N GLN A 280 25.17 12.70 11.56
CA GLN A 280 25.62 11.77 10.52
C GLN A 280 24.87 10.44 10.63
N LEU A 281 24.83 9.85 11.83
CA LEU A 281 24.17 8.55 12.04
C LEU A 281 22.67 8.61 11.73
N SER A 282 21.98 9.70 12.08
CA SER A 282 20.58 9.89 11.71
C SER A 282 20.37 9.97 10.20
N ILE A 283 21.25 10.69 9.49
CA ILE A 283 21.16 10.84 8.04
C ILE A 283 21.51 9.52 7.35
N GLN A 284 22.55 8.83 7.80
CA GLN A 284 22.96 7.53 7.30
C GLN A 284 21.84 6.49 7.46
N LEU A 285 21.19 6.45 8.61
CA LEU A 285 20.01 5.61 8.82
C LEU A 285 18.92 5.93 7.80
N GLN A 286 18.62 7.20 7.56
CA GLN A 286 17.60 7.61 6.60
C GLN A 286 17.97 7.24 5.16
N ILE A 287 19.26 7.33 4.79
CA ILE A 287 19.77 6.89 3.49
C ILE A 287 19.53 5.39 3.32
N TYR A 288 19.92 4.56 4.30
CA TYR A 288 19.68 3.12 4.24
C TYR A 288 18.20 2.78 4.17
N ILE A 289 17.34 3.48 4.92
CA ILE A 289 15.89 3.29 4.84
C ILE A 289 15.36 3.62 3.44
N ASN A 290 15.82 4.72 2.83
CA ASN A 290 15.41 5.12 1.50
C ASN A 290 15.87 4.12 0.43
N GLU A 291 17.13 3.66 0.52
CA GLU A 291 17.73 2.66 -0.36
C GLU A 291 17.00 1.31 -0.26
N GLY A 292 16.75 0.83 0.95
CA GLY A 292 15.97 -0.38 1.19
C GLY A 292 14.55 -0.27 0.64
N ASN A 293 13.87 0.86 0.85
CA ASN A 293 12.53 1.09 0.31
C ASN A 293 12.53 1.17 -1.23
N GLN A 294 13.58 1.70 -1.85
CA GLN A 294 13.73 1.70 -3.30
C GLN A 294 13.83 0.28 -3.84
N HIS A 295 14.65 -0.59 -3.21
CA HIS A 295 14.74 -1.99 -3.59
C HIS A 295 13.41 -2.74 -3.42
N LEU A 296 12.68 -2.51 -2.31
CA LEU A 296 11.36 -3.12 -2.10
C LEU A 296 10.35 -2.70 -3.19
N ARG A 297 10.35 -1.44 -3.61
CA ARG A 297 9.49 -0.97 -4.73
C ARG A 297 9.88 -1.62 -6.04
N ALA A 298 11.18 -1.71 -6.33
CA ALA A 298 11.69 -2.36 -7.54
C ALA A 298 11.33 -3.85 -7.57
N MET A 299 11.40 -4.56 -6.43
CA MET A 299 10.93 -5.96 -6.32
C MET A 299 9.44 -6.08 -6.65
N ALA A 300 8.60 -5.23 -6.04
CA ALA A 300 7.16 -5.25 -6.29
C ALA A 300 6.79 -4.87 -7.74
N GLU A 301 7.62 -4.07 -8.41
CA GLU A 301 7.50 -3.76 -9.84
C GLU A 301 7.93 -4.94 -10.72
N ALA A 302 9.08 -5.54 -10.42
CA ALA A 302 9.58 -6.70 -11.16
C ALA A 302 8.61 -7.89 -11.09
N ILE A 303 8.04 -8.19 -9.91
CA ILE A 303 6.99 -9.21 -9.74
C ILE A 303 5.76 -8.90 -10.60
N ARG A 304 5.34 -7.63 -10.69
CA ARG A 304 4.19 -7.23 -11.52
C ARG A 304 4.46 -7.33 -13.02
N ASN A 305 5.72 -7.20 -13.43
CA ASN A 305 6.16 -7.32 -14.80
C ASN A 305 6.58 -8.75 -15.17
N GLU A 306 6.33 -9.73 -14.28
CA GLU A 306 6.74 -11.14 -14.41
C GLU A 306 8.27 -11.33 -14.52
N ASP A 307 9.06 -10.31 -14.14
CA ASP A 307 10.52 -10.37 -14.01
C ASP A 307 10.91 -10.88 -12.61
N TYR A 308 10.72 -12.18 -12.40
CA TYR A 308 10.97 -12.80 -11.09
C TYR A 308 12.47 -12.83 -10.73
N ASP A 309 13.35 -12.96 -11.72
CA ASP A 309 14.80 -12.95 -11.50
C ASP A 309 15.29 -11.58 -11.06
N GLY A 310 14.79 -10.50 -11.66
CA GLY A 310 15.05 -9.14 -11.21
C GLY A 310 14.57 -8.92 -9.76
N ALA A 311 13.42 -9.47 -9.37
CA ALA A 311 12.96 -9.40 -7.98
C ALA A 311 13.91 -10.12 -7.00
N LEU A 312 14.42 -11.30 -7.38
CA LEU A 312 15.37 -12.07 -6.57
C LEU A 312 16.73 -11.37 -6.44
N GLU A 313 17.26 -10.77 -7.51
CA GLU A 313 18.50 -9.99 -7.45
C GLU A 313 18.38 -8.79 -6.50
N ARG A 314 17.26 -8.07 -6.55
CA ARG A 314 16.99 -6.94 -5.63
C ARG A 314 16.89 -7.39 -4.18
N PHE A 315 16.44 -8.61 -3.91
CA PHE A 315 16.45 -9.14 -2.55
C PHE A 315 17.87 -9.39 -2.03
N GLU A 316 18.80 -9.85 -2.87
CA GLU A 316 20.20 -9.98 -2.47
C GLU A 316 20.80 -8.61 -2.10
N ARG A 317 20.44 -7.53 -2.82
CA ARG A 317 20.82 -6.15 -2.42
C ARG A 317 20.28 -5.75 -1.05
N ILE A 318 19.06 -6.18 -0.68
CA ILE A 318 18.52 -5.95 0.66
C ILE A 318 19.31 -6.72 1.72
N LYS A 319 19.82 -7.92 1.42
CA LYS A 319 20.71 -8.65 2.35
C LYS A 319 22.03 -7.93 2.56
N GLU A 320 22.67 -7.48 1.48
CA GLU A 320 23.90 -6.67 1.56
C GLU A 320 23.67 -5.42 2.42
N LEU A 321 22.55 -4.72 2.21
CA LEU A 321 22.16 -3.55 2.99
C LEU A 321 21.90 -3.89 4.47
N LYS A 322 21.28 -5.04 4.76
CA LYS A 322 21.09 -5.54 6.13
C LYS A 322 22.44 -5.72 6.82
N GLU A 323 23.40 -6.38 6.18
CA GLU A 323 24.73 -6.57 6.76
C GLU A 323 25.45 -5.24 7.02
N GLN A 324 25.37 -4.29 6.08
CA GLN A 324 25.91 -2.94 6.26
C GLN A 324 25.30 -2.25 7.49
N MET A 325 23.97 -2.33 7.65
CA MET A 325 23.29 -1.75 8.82
C MET A 325 23.61 -2.48 10.13
N TYR A 326 23.93 -3.77 10.10
CA TYR A 326 24.32 -4.55 11.28
C TYR A 326 25.74 -4.24 11.77
N ASN A 327 26.62 -3.79 10.88
CA ASN A 327 27.95 -3.34 11.23
C ASN A 327 27.95 -2.01 12.02
N GLU A 328 26.82 -1.29 12.03
CA GLU A 328 26.65 -0.09 12.83
C GLU A 328 26.34 -0.43 14.29
N GLU A 329 26.93 0.28 15.25
CA GLU A 329 26.81 -0.05 16.68
C GLU A 329 25.41 0.23 17.25
N ARG A 330 24.63 1.12 16.62
CA ARG A 330 23.35 1.60 17.16
C ARG A 330 22.22 0.62 16.86
N GLU A 331 21.50 0.20 17.91
CA GLU A 331 20.36 -0.73 17.83
C GLU A 331 19.25 -0.28 16.85
N VAL A 332 19.07 1.03 16.66
CA VAL A 332 18.08 1.57 15.71
C VAL A 332 18.37 1.12 14.26
N PHE A 333 19.62 0.89 13.88
CA PHE A 333 19.95 0.35 12.57
C PHE A 333 19.52 -1.10 12.46
N HIS A 334 19.81 -1.92 13.48
CA HIS A 334 19.47 -3.35 13.48
C HIS A 334 17.96 -3.57 13.37
N ARG A 335 17.16 -2.81 14.13
CA ARG A 335 15.69 -2.89 14.07
C ARG A 335 15.15 -2.54 12.67
N ASN A 336 15.68 -1.49 12.04
CA ASN A 336 15.27 -1.09 10.69
C ASN A 336 15.74 -2.09 9.63
N ALA A 337 16.95 -2.64 9.77
CA ALA A 337 17.50 -3.66 8.89
C ALA A 337 16.63 -4.92 8.90
N GLU A 338 16.20 -5.37 10.09
CA GLU A 338 15.32 -6.53 10.21
C GLU A 338 13.93 -6.25 9.61
N ALA A 339 13.37 -5.07 9.85
CA ALA A 339 12.10 -4.67 9.25
C ALA A 339 12.15 -4.61 7.70
N LEU A 340 13.25 -4.15 7.12
CA LEU A 340 13.47 -4.18 5.67
C LEU A 340 13.60 -5.62 5.16
N PHE A 341 14.38 -6.45 5.86
CA PHE A 341 14.62 -7.84 5.49
C PHE A 341 13.35 -8.69 5.52
N VAL A 342 12.52 -8.58 6.57
CA VAL A 342 11.25 -9.32 6.67
C VAL A 342 10.31 -8.96 5.52
N ARG A 343 10.20 -7.66 5.17
CA ARG A 343 9.40 -7.19 4.03
C ARG A 343 9.96 -7.71 2.70
N GLY A 344 11.28 -7.65 2.53
CA GLY A 344 11.96 -8.18 1.35
C GLY A 344 11.77 -9.68 1.21
N LYS A 345 11.82 -10.42 2.33
CA LYS A 345 11.65 -11.88 2.36
C LYS A 345 10.25 -12.27 1.90
N ALA A 346 9.20 -11.59 2.37
CA ALA A 346 7.84 -11.83 1.92
C ALA A 346 7.68 -11.64 0.40
N LEU A 347 8.26 -10.58 -0.16
CA LEU A 347 8.25 -10.34 -1.61
C LEU A 347 9.08 -11.39 -2.38
N ARG A 348 10.23 -11.79 -1.86
CA ARG A 348 11.09 -12.83 -2.44
C ARG A 348 10.39 -14.20 -2.45
N ASP A 349 9.73 -14.57 -1.36
CA ASP A 349 8.98 -15.83 -1.27
C ASP A 349 7.81 -15.83 -2.28
N THR A 350 7.12 -14.68 -2.41
CA THR A 350 6.09 -14.48 -3.45
C THR A 350 6.66 -14.61 -4.87
N ALA A 351 7.79 -13.95 -5.16
CA ALA A 351 8.45 -14.01 -6.46
C ALA A 351 8.92 -15.43 -6.81
N ALA A 352 9.52 -16.14 -5.85
CA ALA A 352 9.98 -17.51 -6.04
C ALA A 352 8.81 -18.46 -6.33
N ARG A 353 7.67 -18.28 -5.65
CA ARG A 353 6.46 -19.05 -5.89
C ARG A 353 5.87 -18.77 -7.27
N LEU A 354 5.74 -17.50 -7.66
CA LEU A 354 5.24 -17.13 -8.98
C LEU A 354 6.17 -17.60 -10.10
N LYS A 355 7.49 -17.59 -9.87
CA LYS A 355 8.47 -18.16 -10.78
C LYS A 355 8.21 -19.66 -11.00
N LYS A 356 8.07 -20.46 -9.94
CA LYS A 356 7.69 -21.87 -10.04
C LYS A 356 6.37 -22.08 -10.78
N ILE A 357 5.35 -21.26 -10.48
CA ILE A 357 4.05 -21.30 -11.17
C ILE A 357 4.20 -21.04 -12.68
N SER A 358 5.10 -20.15 -13.07
CA SER A 358 5.38 -19.85 -14.49
C SER A 358 6.16 -20.96 -15.20
N GLU A 359 6.97 -21.74 -14.47
CA GLU A 359 7.72 -22.87 -14.99
C GLU A 359 6.83 -24.11 -15.23
N PHE A 360 5.69 -24.22 -14.52
CA PHE A 360 4.74 -25.31 -14.77
C PHE A 360 4.13 -25.22 -16.17
N LYS A 361 4.45 -26.21 -17.01
CA LYS A 361 3.86 -26.43 -18.33
C LYS A 361 2.46 -27.04 -18.19
N LEU A 362 1.49 -26.24 -17.76
CA LEU A 362 0.09 -26.67 -17.63
C LEU A 362 -0.68 -26.29 -18.90
N VAL A 363 -0.96 -27.26 -19.74
CA VAL A 363 -1.76 -27.08 -20.96
C VAL A 363 -3.14 -27.67 -20.73
N VAL A 364 -4.16 -26.80 -20.65
CA VAL A 364 -5.57 -27.21 -20.57
C VAL A 364 -6.06 -27.45 -21.99
N THR A 365 -6.31 -28.72 -22.35
CA THR A 365 -6.73 -29.14 -23.70
C THR A 365 -8.24 -29.36 -23.81
N GLY A 366 -8.94 -29.61 -22.70
CA GLY A 366 -10.38 -29.81 -22.68
C GLY A 366 -11.00 -29.50 -21.33
N ILE A 367 -12.27 -29.09 -21.33
CA ILE A 367 -13.06 -28.88 -20.11
C ILE A 367 -14.42 -29.53 -20.32
N VAL A 368 -14.81 -30.41 -19.41
CA VAL A 368 -16.11 -31.06 -19.36
C VAL A 368 -16.86 -30.48 -18.17
N VAL A 369 -17.80 -29.58 -18.45
CA VAL A 369 -18.70 -29.02 -17.44
C VAL A 369 -19.98 -29.83 -17.44
N THR A 370 -20.29 -30.47 -16.33
CA THR A 370 -21.50 -31.28 -16.14
C THR A 370 -22.69 -30.38 -15.79
N ASP A 371 -23.92 -30.86 -15.99
CA ASP A 371 -25.10 -30.10 -15.60
C ASP A 371 -25.17 -30.10 -14.06
N PRO A 372 -25.48 -28.97 -13.39
CA PRO A 372 -25.61 -28.93 -11.92
C PRO A 372 -26.65 -29.92 -11.36
N SER A 373 -27.46 -30.54 -12.23
CA SER A 373 -28.43 -31.58 -11.88
C SER A 373 -27.85 -33.01 -11.85
N SER A 374 -26.64 -33.24 -12.35
CA SER A 374 -25.96 -34.55 -12.32
C SER A 374 -25.04 -34.69 -11.11
N ASP A 375 -24.88 -35.92 -10.60
CA ASP A 375 -23.90 -36.24 -9.55
C ASP A 375 -22.44 -36.21 -10.04
N ASP A 376 -22.24 -36.09 -11.35
CA ASP A 376 -20.91 -36.03 -11.97
C ASP A 376 -20.25 -34.67 -11.70
N ARG A 377 -18.97 -34.69 -11.33
CA ARG A 377 -18.17 -33.48 -11.08
C ARG A 377 -17.63 -32.89 -12.38
N ASP A 378 -17.39 -31.58 -12.36
CA ASP A 378 -16.68 -30.91 -13.44
C ASP A 378 -15.25 -31.47 -13.56
N ALA A 379 -14.81 -31.69 -14.80
CA ALA A 379 -13.52 -32.30 -15.09
C ALA A 379 -12.76 -31.51 -16.16
N ALA A 380 -11.43 -31.46 -16.07
CA ALA A 380 -10.56 -30.81 -17.04
C ALA A 380 -9.48 -31.77 -17.55
N ILE A 381 -9.15 -31.68 -18.84
CA ILE A 381 -8.03 -32.39 -19.44
C ILE A 381 -6.82 -31.46 -19.40
N ILE A 382 -5.82 -31.81 -18.58
CA ILE A 382 -4.58 -31.06 -18.38
C ILE A 382 -3.43 -32.00 -18.71
N ASN A 383 -2.56 -31.62 -19.65
CA ASN A 383 -1.43 -32.46 -20.11
C ASN A 383 -1.86 -33.91 -20.41
N ASP A 384 -2.94 -34.07 -21.18
CA ASP A 384 -3.54 -35.35 -21.60
C ASP A 384 -4.06 -36.25 -20.45
N ARG A 385 -4.29 -35.69 -19.26
CA ARG A 385 -4.88 -36.37 -18.11
C ARG A 385 -6.15 -35.68 -17.62
N ILE A 386 -7.10 -36.47 -17.12
CA ILE A 386 -8.37 -35.97 -16.59
C ILE A 386 -8.18 -35.70 -15.10
N TYR A 387 -8.55 -34.50 -14.68
CA TYR A 387 -8.53 -34.04 -13.29
C TYR A 387 -9.90 -33.49 -12.89
N GLU A 388 -10.31 -33.76 -11.66
CA GLU A 388 -11.48 -33.19 -11.00
C GLU A 388 -11.08 -32.08 -10.01
N GLU A 389 -12.06 -31.32 -9.53
CA GLU A 389 -11.83 -30.35 -8.46
C GLU A 389 -11.32 -31.03 -7.18
N GLY A 390 -10.19 -30.54 -6.67
CA GLY A 390 -9.49 -31.09 -5.51
C GLY A 390 -8.32 -32.02 -5.83
N ASP A 391 -8.18 -32.47 -7.08
CA ASP A 391 -7.09 -33.38 -7.47
C ASP A 391 -5.73 -32.68 -7.48
N ALA A 392 -4.69 -33.44 -7.13
CA ALA A 392 -3.29 -33.03 -7.26
C ALA A 392 -2.81 -33.20 -8.70
N ILE A 393 -2.07 -32.22 -9.21
CA ILE A 393 -1.55 -32.25 -10.60
C ILE A 393 -0.26 -33.08 -10.66
N MET A 394 -0.14 -33.90 -11.70
CA MET A 394 1.06 -34.71 -11.98
C MET A 394 1.97 -33.96 -12.94
N ASP A 395 3.27 -33.97 -12.68
CA ASP A 395 4.27 -33.48 -13.63
C ASP A 395 4.33 -34.39 -14.87
N GLU A 396 4.37 -33.78 -16.06
CA GLU A 396 4.41 -34.51 -17.34
C GLU A 396 5.73 -35.30 -17.48
N GLU A 397 6.84 -34.71 -17.05
CA GLU A 397 8.18 -35.26 -17.23
C GLU A 397 8.51 -36.32 -16.17
N THR A 398 8.21 -36.04 -14.89
CA THR A 398 8.60 -36.95 -13.79
C THR A 398 7.54 -37.97 -13.42
N GLN A 399 6.28 -37.76 -13.82
CA GLN A 399 5.15 -38.62 -13.43
C GLN A 399 4.91 -38.65 -11.90
N GLU A 400 5.39 -37.65 -11.17
CA GLU A 400 5.16 -37.49 -9.74
C GLU A 400 4.15 -36.36 -9.48
N GLU A 401 3.45 -36.42 -8.35
CA GLU A 401 2.57 -35.35 -7.90
C GLU A 401 3.38 -34.09 -7.61
N ILE A 402 2.97 -32.95 -8.18
CA ILE A 402 3.58 -31.66 -7.88
C ILE A 402 3.08 -31.22 -6.51
N GLU A 403 3.94 -31.33 -5.49
CA GLU A 403 3.59 -31.05 -4.10
C GLU A 403 2.99 -29.64 -3.94
N GLY A 404 1.76 -29.57 -3.44
CA GLY A 404 1.04 -28.34 -3.17
C GLY A 404 0.31 -27.72 -4.36
N LEU A 405 0.32 -28.34 -5.55
CA LEU A 405 -0.45 -27.90 -6.73
C LEU A 405 -1.76 -28.70 -6.87
N THR A 406 -2.90 -28.03 -6.73
CA THR A 406 -4.23 -28.67 -6.84
C THR A 406 -5.19 -27.87 -7.73
N VAL A 407 -6.21 -28.55 -8.26
CA VAL A 407 -7.32 -27.93 -8.99
C VAL A 407 -8.35 -27.39 -7.99
N VAL A 408 -8.69 -26.11 -8.08
CA VAL A 408 -9.65 -25.46 -7.18
C VAL A 408 -11.05 -25.38 -7.78
N GLU A 409 -11.12 -24.89 -9.01
CA GLU A 409 -12.40 -24.59 -9.67
C GLU A 409 -12.23 -24.82 -11.18
N ILE A 410 -13.16 -25.58 -11.76
CA ILE A 410 -13.22 -25.81 -13.20
C ILE A 410 -14.41 -25.04 -13.76
N SER A 411 -14.15 -24.13 -14.70
CA SER A 411 -15.19 -23.34 -15.36
C SER A 411 -15.09 -23.48 -16.87
N LYS A 412 -16.17 -23.19 -17.60
CA LYS A 412 -16.30 -23.43 -19.06
C LYS A 412 -15.11 -23.04 -19.94
N SER A 413 -14.33 -22.03 -19.57
CA SER A 413 -13.17 -21.55 -20.36
C SER A 413 -11.87 -21.43 -19.56
N VAL A 414 -11.89 -21.73 -18.26
CA VAL A 414 -10.77 -21.47 -17.35
C VAL A 414 -10.71 -22.53 -16.27
N VAL A 415 -9.51 -22.97 -15.95
CA VAL A 415 -9.23 -23.82 -14.79
C VAL A 415 -8.44 -22.99 -13.78
N ARG A 416 -8.94 -22.93 -12.55
CA ARG A 416 -8.25 -22.29 -11.42
C ARG A 416 -7.44 -23.33 -10.67
N PHE A 417 -6.18 -23.04 -10.51
CA PHE A 417 -5.22 -23.84 -9.76
C PHE A 417 -4.87 -23.11 -8.46
N ARG A 418 -4.47 -23.86 -7.45
CA ARG A 418 -3.82 -23.34 -6.24
C ARG A 418 -2.48 -24.02 -6.11
N TYR A 419 -1.43 -23.21 -5.99
CA TYR A 419 -0.10 -23.66 -5.59
C TYR A 419 0.24 -23.04 -4.25
N GLU A 420 0.39 -23.88 -3.22
CA GLU A 420 0.50 -23.45 -1.82
C GLU A 420 -0.73 -22.61 -1.38
N ASP A 421 -0.55 -21.31 -1.19
CA ASP A 421 -1.56 -20.31 -0.80
C ASP A 421 -1.96 -19.38 -1.97
N THR A 422 -1.44 -19.63 -3.18
CA THR A 422 -1.56 -18.72 -4.32
C THR A 422 -2.40 -19.34 -5.42
N GLU A 423 -3.51 -18.68 -5.74
CA GLU A 423 -4.41 -19.09 -6.82
C GLU A 423 -4.00 -18.44 -8.15
N PHE A 424 -4.03 -19.21 -9.23
CA PHE A 424 -3.79 -18.73 -10.58
C PHE A 424 -4.70 -19.44 -11.57
N VAL A 425 -4.82 -18.89 -12.78
CA VAL A 425 -5.76 -19.38 -13.79
C VAL A 425 -5.00 -19.75 -15.06
N ARG A 426 -5.42 -20.83 -15.71
CA ARG A 426 -5.07 -21.14 -17.11
C ARG A 426 -6.34 -21.19 -17.94
N GLN A 427 -6.26 -20.61 -19.14
CA GLN A 427 -7.35 -20.64 -20.10
C GLN A 427 -7.29 -21.93 -20.91
N LEU A 428 -8.46 -22.39 -21.36
CA LEU A 428 -8.56 -23.47 -22.34
C LEU A 428 -7.78 -23.06 -23.60
N ARG A 429 -6.86 -23.92 -24.06
CA ARG A 429 -6.13 -23.68 -25.31
C ARG A 429 -7.15 -23.70 -26.46
N GLU A 430 -7.30 -22.57 -27.16
CA GLU A 430 -8.04 -22.55 -28.41
C GLU A 430 -7.32 -23.49 -29.38
N ASN A 431 -8.01 -24.56 -29.81
CA ASN A 431 -7.47 -25.48 -30.80
C ASN A 431 -7.15 -24.66 -32.07
N PRO A 432 -5.88 -24.59 -32.52
CA PRO A 432 -5.51 -23.86 -33.71
C PRO A 432 -6.10 -24.45 -35.00
#